data_AF-A0A9E1X298-F1
#
_entry.id   AF-A0A9E1X298-F1
#
_cell.length_a   1.000
_cell.length_b   1.000
_cell.length_c   1.000
_cell.angle_alpha   90.00
_cell.angle_beta   90.00
_cell.angle_gamma   90.00
#
_symmetry.space_group_name_H-M   'P 1'
#
loop_
_entity.id
_entity.type
_entity.pdbx_description
1 polymer ?
#
loop_
_entity_poly.entity_id
_entity_poly.type
_entity_poly.pdbx_seq_one_letter_code
_entity_poly.pdbx_strand_id
1 'polypeptide(L)'
;LLPGLRGIGRRTTSCVTTYTPSGFPFIDWVDDGSRRVACAIGANGFAAKCAPALGELAAGLLLGRDWPTEADRELFLARFRD
;
A
#
# COMPACT_ATOMS: atom_id res chain seq x y z
N LEU A 1 1.22 -26.90 5.45
CA LEU A 1 0.92 -27.34 6.83
C LEU A 1 2.05 -28.24 7.29
N LEU A 2 2.63 -28.01 8.48
CA LEU A 2 3.82 -28.72 8.98
C LEU A 2 3.41 -29.82 9.97
N PRO A 3 3.27 -31.10 9.54
CA PRO A 3 2.97 -32.19 10.46
C PRO A 3 4.13 -32.40 11.44
N GLY A 4 3.82 -32.44 12.74
CA GLY A 4 4.80 -32.59 13.81
C GLY A 4 5.16 -31.30 14.57
N LEU A 5 4.67 -30.13 14.13
CA LEU A 5 4.80 -28.90 14.90
C LEU A 5 4.02 -29.00 16.22
N ARG A 6 4.73 -29.20 17.34
CA ARG A 6 4.14 -29.17 18.69
C ARG A 6 4.05 -27.73 19.16
N GLY A 7 2.85 -27.27 19.52
CA GLY A 7 2.62 -25.88 19.94
C GLY A 7 3.25 -25.58 21.29
N ILE A 8 4.47 -25.05 21.30
CA ILE A 8 5.16 -24.55 22.50
C ILE A 8 4.86 -23.06 22.65
N GLY A 9 3.68 -22.75 23.20
CA GLY A 9 3.17 -21.37 23.35
C GLY A 9 2.60 -20.82 22.04
N ARG A 10 1.30 -20.57 22.01
CA ARG A 10 0.60 -20.04 20.83
C ARG A 10 -0.14 -18.77 21.18
N ARG A 11 0.03 -17.74 20.36
CA ARG A 11 -0.81 -16.54 20.39
C ARG A 11 -1.45 -16.38 19.01
N THR A 12 -2.74 -16.11 19.00
CA THR A 12 -3.49 -15.74 17.80
C THR A 12 -3.90 -14.28 17.93
N THR A 13 -3.81 -13.54 16.84
CA THR A 13 -4.29 -12.16 16.75
C THR A 13 -4.95 -11.94 15.41
N SER A 14 -5.86 -10.97 15.35
CA SER A 14 -6.43 -10.51 14.09
C SER A 14 -5.39 -9.68 13.33
N CYS A 15 -5.41 -9.79 12.00
CA CYS A 15 -4.70 -8.90 11.08
C CYS A 15 -5.74 -8.13 10.27
N VAL A 16 -5.57 -6.82 10.14
CA VAL A 16 -6.48 -5.96 9.38
C VAL A 16 -5.76 -5.49 8.13
N THR A 17 -6.47 -5.54 7.00
CA THR A 17 -6.04 -4.95 5.74
C THR A 17 -7.21 -4.21 5.10
N THR A 18 -6.89 -3.24 4.26
CA THR A 18 -7.85 -2.55 3.38
C THR A 18 -7.54 -2.92 1.93
N TYR A 19 -8.57 -2.84 1.09
CA TYR A 19 -8.50 -3.24 -0.31
C TYR A 19 -8.79 -2.05 -1.22
N THR A 20 -8.08 -2.00 -2.34
CA THR A 20 -8.31 -1.02 -3.41
C THR A 20 -8.91 -1.72 -4.63
N PRO A 21 -9.68 -1.01 -5.49
CA PRO A 21 -10.25 -1.62 -6.70
C PRO A 21 -9.20 -2.10 -7.70
N SER A 22 -8.02 -1.45 -7.74
CA SER A 22 -6.93 -1.85 -8.64
C SER A 22 -6.17 -3.09 -8.14
N GLY A 23 -6.29 -3.42 -6.85
CA GLY A 23 -5.45 -4.43 -6.19
C GLY A 23 -4.03 -3.94 -5.90
N PHE A 24 -3.72 -2.66 -6.16
CA PHE A 24 -2.45 -2.00 -5.82
C PHE A 24 -2.68 -0.90 -4.78
N PRO A 25 -1.72 -0.63 -3.87
CA PRO A 25 -1.85 0.46 -2.91
C PRO A 25 -2.17 1.79 -3.59
N PHE A 26 -3.02 2.60 -2.98
CA PHE A 26 -3.16 3.99 -3.42
C PHE A 26 -1.97 4.79 -2.92
N ILE A 27 -1.27 5.44 -3.85
CA ILE A 27 -0.18 6.38 -3.60
C ILE A 27 -0.43 7.61 -4.46
N ASP A 28 -1.22 8.54 -3.93
CA ASP A 28 -1.71 9.70 -4.70
C ASP A 28 -2.13 10.87 -3.81
N TRP A 29 -2.29 12.03 -4.42
CA TRP A 29 -2.93 13.18 -3.79
C TRP A 29 -4.44 12.92 -3.70
N VAL A 30 -5.03 13.19 -2.54
CA VAL A 30 -6.47 12.95 -2.26
C VAL A 30 -7.33 14.09 -2.78
N ASP A 31 -6.76 15.29 -2.89
CA ASP A 31 -7.45 16.51 -3.27
C ASP A 31 -7.26 16.85 -4.76
N ASP A 32 -8.16 17.68 -5.29
CA ASP A 32 -8.23 18.10 -6.69
C ASP A 32 -7.25 19.22 -7.05
N GLY A 33 -5.97 18.98 -6.75
CA GLY A 33 -4.85 19.80 -7.21
C GLY A 33 -4.28 20.79 -6.19
N SER A 34 -4.84 20.85 -4.98
CA SER A 34 -4.28 21.65 -3.88
C SER A 34 -3.01 21.04 -3.26
N ARG A 35 -2.77 19.74 -3.49
CA ARG A 35 -1.64 18.93 -3.02
C ARG A 35 -1.35 19.12 -1.53
N ARG A 36 -2.40 19.10 -0.71
CA ARG A 36 -2.31 19.23 0.75
C ARG A 36 -2.32 17.88 1.45
N VAL A 37 -3.14 16.95 0.95
CA VAL A 37 -3.29 15.63 1.57
C VAL A 37 -2.93 14.56 0.54
N ALA A 38 -1.95 13.74 0.86
CA ALA A 38 -1.60 12.54 0.10
C ALA A 38 -1.97 11.29 0.89
N CYS A 39 -2.19 10.19 0.17
CA CYS A 39 -2.43 8.88 0.75
C CYS A 39 -1.36 7.87 0.31
N ALA A 40 -1.08 6.90 1.18
CA ALA A 40 -0.26 5.72 0.93
C ALA A 40 -0.93 4.54 1.67
N ILE A 41 -2.05 4.06 1.14
CA ILE A 41 -3.00 3.18 1.85
C ILE A 41 -3.43 1.98 0.98
N GLY A 42 -4.19 1.05 1.55
CA GLY A 42 -4.77 -0.04 0.77
C GLY A 42 -3.77 -1.14 0.41
N ALA A 43 -3.10 -1.71 1.42
CA ALA A 43 -2.04 -2.69 1.26
C ALA A 43 -2.46 -4.04 0.61
N ASN A 44 -3.76 -4.28 0.42
CA ASN A 44 -4.32 -5.46 -0.25
C ASN A 44 -3.87 -6.82 0.33
N GLY A 45 -3.41 -6.85 1.59
CA GLY A 45 -2.97 -8.07 2.27
C GLY A 45 -1.61 -8.63 1.84
N PHE A 46 -0.87 -7.96 0.95
CA PHE A 46 0.42 -8.46 0.46
C PHE A 46 1.57 -7.43 0.48
N ALA A 47 1.29 -6.16 0.76
CA ALA A 47 2.27 -5.08 0.61
C ALA A 47 3.39 -5.06 1.66
N ALA A 48 3.25 -5.79 2.78
CA ALA A 48 4.25 -5.77 3.85
C ALA A 48 5.68 -6.11 3.36
N LYS A 49 5.80 -7.03 2.41
CA LYS A 49 7.09 -7.46 1.83
C LYS A 49 7.81 -6.35 1.03
N CYS A 50 7.07 -5.37 0.53
CA CYS A 50 7.58 -4.28 -0.32
C CYS A 50 7.42 -2.91 0.32
N ALA A 51 7.27 -2.85 1.65
CA ALA A 51 7.11 -1.59 2.38
C ALA A 51 8.19 -0.53 2.07
N PRO A 52 9.50 -0.87 1.93
CA PRO A 52 10.51 0.12 1.56
C PRO A 52 10.27 0.75 0.18
N ALA A 53 9.98 -0.08 -0.83
CA ALA A 53 9.73 0.40 -2.19
C ALA A 53 8.47 1.26 -2.27
N LEU A 54 7.39 0.87 -1.57
CA LEU A 54 6.18 1.68 -1.49
C LEU A 54 6.41 3.01 -0.74
N GLY A 55 7.24 2.99 0.30
CA GLY A 55 7.65 4.20 1.02
C GLY A 55 8.44 5.15 0.14
N GLU A 56 9.32 4.63 -0.72
CA GLU A 56 10.07 5.42 -1.70
C GLU A 56 9.14 6.07 -2.74
N LEU A 57 8.17 5.32 -3.27
CA LEU A 57 7.14 5.87 -4.18
C LEU A 57 6.36 7.01 -3.52
N ALA A 58 5.90 6.80 -2.28
CA ALA A 58 5.13 7.81 -1.55
C ALA A 58 5.97 9.06 -1.23
N ALA A 59 7.23 8.88 -0.80
CA ALA A 59 8.14 10.00 -0.57
C ALA A 59 8.47 10.74 -1.87
N GLY A 60 8.67 10.01 -2.98
CA GLY A 60 8.89 10.59 -4.30
C GLY A 60 7.74 11.49 -4.74
N LEU A 61 6.50 11.02 -4.58
CA LEU A 61 5.30 11.81 -4.85
C LEU A 61 5.28 13.13 -4.05
N LEU A 62 5.55 13.06 -2.73
CA LEU A 62 5.54 14.23 -1.84
C LEU A 62 6.67 15.22 -2.15
N LEU A 63 7.84 14.72 -2.54
CA LEU A 63 9.01 15.53 -2.90
C LEU A 63 8.94 16.05 -4.34
N GLY A 64 7.90 15.73 -5.10
CA GLY A 64 7.73 16.14 -6.50
C GLY A 64 8.75 15.51 -7.45
N ARG A 65 9.25 14.31 -7.12
CA ARG A 65 10.11 13.53 -8.01
C ARG A 65 9.28 12.89 -9.12
N ASP A 66 9.95 12.59 -10.24
CA ASP A 66 9.34 11.81 -11.30
C ASP A 66 8.96 10.41 -10.81
N TRP A 67 7.83 9.91 -11.31
CA TRP A 67 7.40 8.56 -11.00
C TRP A 67 8.30 7.53 -11.72
N PRO A 68 8.77 6.47 -11.04
CA PRO A 68 9.67 5.50 -11.66
C PRO A 68 8.99 4.72 -12.78
N THR A 69 9.75 4.46 -13.84
CA THR A 69 9.25 3.80 -15.07
C THR A 69 8.86 2.33 -14.87
N GLU A 70 9.40 1.70 -13.82
CA GLU A 70 9.23 0.30 -13.47
C GLU A 70 7.86 0.01 -12.81
N ALA A 71 7.16 1.05 -12.36
CA ALA A 71 5.84 0.94 -11.75
C ALA A 71 4.82 1.73 -12.57
N ASP A 72 3.74 1.07 -13.02
CA ASP A 72 2.66 1.77 -13.70
C ASP A 72 1.89 2.65 -12.71
N ARG A 73 2.00 3.97 -12.86
CA ARG A 73 1.37 4.97 -11.98
C ARG A 73 -0.14 4.84 -11.92
N GLU A 74 -0.79 4.43 -13.01
CA GLU A 74 -2.25 4.34 -13.10
C GLU A 74 -2.84 3.34 -12.09
N LEU A 75 -2.06 2.32 -11.72
CA LEU A 75 -2.47 1.32 -10.74
C LEU A 75 -2.55 1.87 -9.31
N PHE A 76 -1.79 2.94 -9.03
CA PHE A 76 -1.65 3.55 -7.70
C PHE A 76 -2.52 4.80 -7.51
N LEU A 77 -3.23 5.26 -8.54
CA LEU A 77 -4.12 6.42 -8.42
C LEU A 77 -5.25 6.15 -7.42
N ALA A 78 -5.53 7.14 -6.59
CA ALA A 78 -6.60 7.03 -5.61
C ALA A 78 -7.96 7.08 -6.30
N ARG A 79 -8.80 6.08 -6.03
CA ARG A 79 -10.17 6.01 -6.55
C ARG A 79 -11.13 5.77 -5.40
N PHE A 80 -11.87 6.80 -5.04
CA PHE A 80 -12.91 6.74 -4.04
C PHE A 80 -14.27 6.59 -4.75
N ARG A 81 -15.13 5.73 -4.22
CA ARG A 81 -16.54 5.70 -4.61
C ARG A 81 -17.28 6.69 -3.74
N ASP A 82 -18.19 7.43 -4.35
CA ASP A 82 -19.21 8.23 -3.65
C ASP A 82 -20.21 7.33 -2.91
#